data_AF-A0A822GJU7-F1
#
_entry.id   AF-A0A822GJU7-F1
#
_cell.length_a   1.000
_cell.length_b   1.000
_cell.length_c   1.000
_cell.angle_alpha   90.00
_cell.angle_beta   90.00
_cell.angle_gamma   90.00
#
_symmetry.space_group_name_H-M   'P 1'
#
loop_
_entity.id
_entity.type
_entity.pdbx_description
1 polymer ?
#
loop_
_entity_poly.entity_id
_entity_poly.type
_entity_poly.pdbx_seq_one_letter_code
_entity_poly.pdbx_strand_id
1 'polypeptide(L)'
;MSPFWWLRQWFFTYEYTDYLARFYSIEPYRRKHYILHNGLCQHTYPYRNNNNLCSVNHISIRDDIDIKNNLIYFPHVTELTLFDHSNKTLHSISTILDRTIPLIQLFKISINCRQFCIGKLMELLYFSPNIHILIINSISLTKVSSTSIEQTQTFQAICNTNKITNLTIKESTTKECILLFIKLCPQLEQLTVGIHSYVLLSIISNLLLEFEKCCKHLSC
;
A
#
# COMPACT_ATOMS: atom_id res chain seq x y z
N MET A 1 19.24 -10.67 10.71
CA MET A 1 18.69 -10.00 11.91
C MET A 1 19.70 -10.17 13.03
N SER A 2 20.00 -9.15 13.85
CA SER A 2 21.10 -9.25 14.83
C SER A 2 20.75 -10.22 15.99
N PRO A 3 21.71 -10.97 16.55
CA PRO A 3 21.48 -11.89 17.68
C PRO A 3 20.91 -11.22 18.93
N PHE A 4 21.20 -9.93 19.11
CA PHE A 4 20.69 -9.13 20.22
C PHE A 4 19.15 -9.07 20.23
N TRP A 5 18.54 -8.97 19.05
CA TRP A 5 17.08 -8.91 18.93
C TRP A 5 16.40 -10.28 19.05
N TRP A 6 17.13 -11.36 18.77
CA TRP A 6 16.61 -12.74 18.90
C TRP A 6 16.39 -13.13 20.37
N LEU A 7 17.29 -12.72 21.27
CA LEU A 7 17.20 -13.02 22.71
C LEU A 7 16.16 -12.18 23.47
N ARG A 8 15.62 -11.13 22.84
CA ARG A 8 14.64 -10.21 23.46
C ARG A 8 13.25 -10.29 22.83
N GLN A 9 12.92 -11.41 22.17
CA GLN A 9 11.64 -11.60 21.48
C GLN A 9 10.43 -11.24 22.37
N TRP A 10 10.43 -11.64 23.65
CA TRP A 10 9.41 -11.33 24.66
C TRP A 10 9.09 -9.84 24.89
N PHE A 11 9.99 -8.92 24.50
CA PHE A 11 9.75 -7.48 24.54
C PHE A 11 8.90 -6.97 23.36
N PHE A 12 8.83 -7.77 22.30
CA PHE A 12 8.27 -7.42 21.01
C PHE A 12 7.07 -8.29 20.62
N THR A 13 7.00 -9.55 21.08
CA THR A 13 5.93 -10.48 20.72
C THR A 13 4.68 -10.27 21.57
N TYR A 14 3.58 -9.98 20.89
CA TYR A 14 2.26 -10.40 21.33
C TYR A 14 1.93 -11.65 20.52
N GLU A 15 1.99 -12.82 21.14
CA GLU A 15 1.50 -14.06 20.54
C GLU A 15 0.02 -14.19 20.89
N TYR A 16 -0.85 -14.07 19.89
CA TYR A 16 -2.24 -14.47 20.03
C TYR A 16 -2.30 -15.96 19.72
N THR A 17 -2.56 -16.77 20.75
CA THR A 17 -2.69 -18.22 20.63
C THR A 17 -4.11 -18.59 20.21
N ASP A 18 -4.51 -18.16 19.03
CA ASP A 18 -5.44 -18.93 18.20
C ASP A 18 -4.79 -19.04 16.82
N TYR A 19 -3.91 -20.03 16.74
CA TYR A 19 -3.30 -20.62 15.55
C TYR A 19 -3.03 -19.69 14.35
N LEU A 20 -1.75 -19.27 14.24
CA LEU A 20 -0.93 -19.10 13.00
C LEU A 20 -0.29 -17.73 12.78
N ALA A 21 -0.72 -16.65 13.44
CA ALA A 21 -0.14 -15.31 13.21
C ALA A 21 0.71 -14.82 14.39
N ARG A 22 1.95 -14.37 14.11
CA ARG A 22 2.82 -13.65 15.03
C ARG A 22 2.80 -12.16 14.71
N PHE A 23 2.71 -11.36 15.77
CA PHE A 23 2.74 -9.92 15.69
C PHE A 23 3.88 -9.42 16.54
N TYR A 24 4.60 -8.43 16.01
CA TYR A 24 5.47 -7.67 16.87
C TYR A 24 5.38 -6.19 16.58
N SER A 25 5.37 -5.41 17.66
CA SER A 25 5.56 -3.97 17.52
C SER A 25 7.04 -3.70 17.26
N ILE A 26 7.37 -2.85 16.30
CA ILE A 26 8.76 -2.38 16.16
C ILE A 26 9.07 -1.17 17.05
N GLU A 27 8.05 -0.65 17.75
CA GLU A 27 8.17 0.43 18.73
C GLU A 27 7.66 -0.04 20.10
N PRO A 28 8.46 -0.80 20.89
CA PRO A 28 7.97 -1.52 22.07
C PRO A 28 7.38 -0.60 23.16
N TYR A 29 7.81 0.66 23.20
CA TYR A 29 7.34 1.67 24.16
C TYR A 29 6.09 2.44 23.71
N ARG A 30 5.81 2.49 22.40
CA ARG A 30 4.70 3.29 21.83
C ARG A 30 3.58 2.45 21.24
N ARG A 31 3.88 1.22 20.77
CA ARG A 31 2.92 0.25 20.22
C ARG A 31 2.00 0.84 19.14
N LYS A 32 2.58 1.66 18.26
CA LYS A 32 1.88 2.31 17.15
C LYS A 32 2.03 1.56 15.83
N HIS A 33 3.19 0.93 15.62
CA HIS A 33 3.51 0.18 14.41
C HIS A 33 3.69 -1.31 14.70
N TYR A 34 2.94 -2.14 13.97
CA TYR A 34 2.95 -3.60 14.04
C TYR A 34 3.34 -4.24 12.70
N ILE A 35 4.03 -5.39 12.78
CA ILE A 35 4.34 -6.24 11.62
C ILE A 35 3.64 -7.59 11.79
N LEU A 36 2.89 -8.01 10.77
CA LEU A 36 2.26 -9.33 10.66
C LEU A 36 3.25 -10.35 10.07
N HIS A 37 3.34 -11.52 10.68
CA HIS A 37 4.07 -12.69 10.17
C HIS A 37 3.29 -13.97 10.40
N ASN A 38 3.29 -14.88 9.42
CA ASN A 38 2.88 -16.26 9.62
C ASN A 38 4.02 -17.03 10.30
N GLY A 39 3.78 -17.57 11.50
CA GLY A 39 4.78 -18.32 12.22
C GLY A 39 4.13 -19.40 13.07
N LEU A 40 4.11 -20.63 12.58
CA LEU A 40 3.86 -21.83 13.40
C LEU A 40 4.82 -21.81 14.60
N CYS A 41 4.30 -21.75 15.82
CA CYS A 41 5.08 -21.94 17.05
C CYS A 41 4.29 -22.83 18.01
N GLN A 42 4.94 -23.88 18.51
CA GLN A 42 4.41 -24.86 19.45
C GLN A 42 4.50 -24.40 20.93
N HIS A 43 4.53 -23.09 21.19
CA HIS A 43 4.63 -22.56 22.55
C HIS A 43 3.51 -21.56 22.83
N THR A 44 2.61 -21.98 23.70
CA THR A 44 1.54 -21.18 24.29
C THR A 44 2.11 -20.32 25.40
N TYR A 45 2.26 -19.02 25.16
CA TYR A 45 2.49 -18.03 26.23
C TYR A 45 1.14 -17.45 26.70
N PRO A 46 1.02 -17.04 27.98
CA PRO A 46 -0.25 -16.62 28.54
C PRO A 46 -0.76 -15.31 27.95
N TYR A 47 -2.04 -15.36 27.57
CA TYR A 47 -2.90 -14.28 27.08
C TYR A 47 -2.70 -12.96 27.85
N ARG A 48 -2.24 -11.91 27.18
CA ARG A 48 -2.32 -10.52 27.70
C ARG A 48 -3.38 -9.75 26.92
N ASN A 49 -4.22 -9.02 27.65
CA ASN A 49 -5.38 -8.25 27.20
C ASN A 49 -5.34 -7.65 25.78
N ASN A 50 -6.47 -7.77 25.07
CA ASN A 50 -6.84 -7.17 23.78
C ASN A 50 -6.81 -5.62 23.74
N ASN A 51 -6.59 -4.94 24.86
CA ASN A 51 -6.75 -3.49 24.99
C ASN A 51 -5.68 -2.65 24.26
N ASN A 52 -4.62 -3.26 23.73
CA ASN A 52 -3.53 -2.52 23.05
C ASN A 52 -3.69 -2.42 21.53
N LEU A 53 -4.71 -3.04 20.92
CA LEU A 53 -4.89 -2.97 19.47
C LEU A 53 -5.41 -1.60 19.01
N CYS A 54 -6.08 -0.86 19.90
CA CYS A 54 -6.59 0.47 19.60
C CYS A 54 -5.47 1.54 19.47
N SER A 55 -4.26 1.28 19.95
CA SER A 55 -3.14 2.21 19.77
C SER A 55 -2.41 2.03 18.44
N VAL A 56 -2.73 0.97 17.69
CA VAL A 56 -2.08 0.64 16.43
C VAL A 56 -2.62 1.53 15.32
N ASN A 57 -1.74 2.36 14.76
CA ASN A 57 -2.06 3.21 13.61
C ASN A 57 -1.35 2.76 12.32
N HIS A 58 -0.35 1.88 12.41
CA HIS A 58 0.40 1.39 11.26
C HIS A 58 0.56 -0.13 11.28
N ILE A 59 0.17 -0.77 10.17
CA ILE A 59 0.39 -2.20 9.94
C ILE A 59 1.32 -2.43 8.75
N SER A 60 2.23 -3.38 8.92
CA SER A 60 3.06 -3.93 7.86
C SER A 60 2.76 -5.41 7.66
N ILE A 61 2.53 -5.82 6.42
CA ILE A 61 2.15 -7.18 6.04
C ILE A 61 3.20 -7.71 5.07
N ARG A 62 3.71 -8.92 5.29
CA ARG A 62 4.82 -9.47 4.51
C ARG A 62 4.43 -10.57 3.52
N ASP A 63 3.31 -11.23 3.75
CA ASP A 63 2.80 -12.26 2.85
C ASP A 63 1.26 -12.25 2.86
N ASP A 64 0.65 -12.62 1.73
CA ASP A 64 -0.80 -12.85 1.59
C ASP A 64 -1.31 -13.86 2.63
N ILE A 65 -0.45 -14.83 3.01
CA ILE A 65 -0.77 -15.86 3.99
C ILE A 65 -0.94 -15.25 5.38
N ASP A 66 -0.25 -14.15 5.68
CA ASP A 66 -0.28 -13.47 6.99
C ASP A 66 -1.67 -12.89 7.31
N ILE A 67 -2.48 -12.61 6.28
CA ILE A 67 -3.82 -12.03 6.44
C ILE A 67 -4.92 -13.09 6.36
N LYS A 68 -4.78 -14.11 5.50
CA LYS A 68 -5.85 -15.10 5.28
C LYS A 68 -6.27 -15.86 6.53
N ASN A 69 -5.34 -16.08 7.45
CA ASN A 69 -5.59 -16.83 8.69
C ASN A 69 -5.73 -15.92 9.92
N ASN A 70 -5.78 -14.60 9.72
CA ASN A 70 -5.78 -13.64 10.81
C ASN A 70 -7.21 -13.27 11.21
N LEU A 71 -7.53 -13.42 12.50
CA LEU A 71 -8.84 -13.06 13.08
C LEU A 71 -8.79 -11.72 13.84
N ILE A 72 -7.65 -11.02 13.83
CA ILE A 72 -7.47 -9.80 14.61
C ILE A 72 -7.80 -8.57 13.78
N TYR A 73 -8.74 -7.76 14.28
CA TYR A 73 -9.13 -6.49 13.69
C TYR A 73 -8.44 -5.31 14.39
N PHE A 74 -7.93 -4.36 13.60
CA PHE A 74 -7.21 -3.18 14.08
C PHE A 74 -7.98 -1.90 13.70
N PRO A 75 -8.81 -1.36 14.61
CA PRO A 75 -9.82 -0.36 14.28
C PRO A 75 -9.27 1.05 13.99
N HIS A 76 -8.02 1.35 14.37
CA HIS A 76 -7.45 2.70 14.26
C HIS A 76 -6.25 2.81 13.30
N VAL A 77 -6.08 1.80 12.44
CA VAL A 77 -5.01 1.80 11.45
C VAL A 77 -5.28 2.84 10.38
N THR A 78 -4.31 3.73 10.17
CA THR A 78 -4.32 4.77 9.14
C THR A 78 -3.19 4.58 8.13
N GLU A 79 -2.18 3.79 8.46
CA GLU A 79 -1.04 3.50 7.58
C GLU A 79 -0.93 1.99 7.31
N LEU A 80 -0.72 1.64 6.03
CA LEU A 80 -0.51 0.27 5.58
C LEU A 80 0.81 0.15 4.83
N THR A 81 1.57 -0.91 5.09
CA THR A 81 2.72 -1.29 4.28
C THR A 81 2.62 -2.74 3.83
N LEU A 82 2.70 -2.98 2.53
CA LEU A 82 2.67 -4.31 1.93
C LEU A 82 4.08 -4.64 1.43
N PHE A 83 4.67 -5.74 1.91
CA PHE A 83 5.93 -6.29 1.43
C PHE A 83 5.68 -7.58 0.68
N ASP A 84 6.50 -7.86 -0.34
CA ASP A 84 6.62 -9.15 -1.03
C ASP A 84 5.30 -9.89 -1.36
N HIS A 85 4.21 -9.13 -1.51
CA HIS A 85 2.88 -9.66 -1.73
C HIS A 85 2.85 -10.34 -3.09
N SER A 86 2.51 -11.62 -3.10
CA SER A 86 2.57 -12.39 -4.32
C SER A 86 1.44 -11.94 -5.26
N ASN A 87 1.77 -11.67 -6.52
CA ASN A 87 0.75 -11.49 -7.56
C ASN A 87 -0.04 -12.78 -7.84
N LYS A 88 0.23 -13.87 -7.12
CA LYS A 88 -0.27 -15.22 -7.38
C LYS A 88 -1.65 -15.49 -6.78
N THR A 89 -2.09 -14.72 -5.79
CA THR A 89 -3.40 -14.94 -5.17
C THR A 89 -4.55 -14.49 -6.07
N LEU A 90 -5.49 -15.43 -6.28
CA LEU A 90 -6.75 -15.24 -7.01
C LEU A 90 -7.80 -14.41 -6.24
N HIS A 91 -7.56 -14.14 -4.96
CA HIS A 91 -8.50 -13.41 -4.12
C HIS A 91 -8.20 -11.91 -4.12
N SER A 92 -9.27 -11.11 -4.05
CA SER A 92 -9.24 -9.66 -3.82
C SER A 92 -8.36 -9.32 -2.62
N ILE A 93 -7.35 -8.46 -2.82
CA ILE A 93 -6.50 -8.00 -1.72
C ILE A 93 -7.31 -7.16 -0.73
N SER A 94 -8.24 -6.35 -1.24
CA SER A 94 -9.12 -5.49 -0.44
C SER A 94 -10.04 -6.30 0.45
N THR A 95 -10.68 -7.36 -0.07
CA THR A 95 -11.55 -8.23 0.75
C THR A 95 -10.80 -8.92 1.89
N ILE A 96 -9.54 -9.27 1.67
CA ILE A 96 -8.69 -9.87 2.70
C ILE A 96 -8.30 -8.83 3.74
N LEU A 97 -7.92 -7.62 3.31
CA LEU A 97 -7.52 -6.54 4.20
C LEU A 97 -8.67 -5.98 5.04
N ASP A 98 -9.87 -5.86 4.48
CA ASP A 98 -11.03 -5.26 5.16
C ASP A 98 -11.45 -6.04 6.42
N ARG A 99 -11.10 -7.33 6.49
CA ARG A 99 -11.28 -8.17 7.70
C ARG A 99 -10.32 -7.82 8.83
N THR A 100 -9.20 -7.18 8.51
CA THR A 100 -8.10 -6.89 9.44
C THR A 100 -8.02 -5.40 9.77
N ILE A 101 -8.33 -4.54 8.81
CA ILE A 101 -8.23 -3.08 8.94
C ILE A 101 -9.39 -2.38 8.23
N PRO A 102 -9.87 -1.25 8.75
CA PRO A 102 -10.80 -0.38 8.03
C PRO A 102 -10.11 0.32 6.86
N LEU A 103 -10.36 -0.12 5.62
CA LEU A 103 -9.74 0.46 4.42
C LEU A 103 -10.10 1.94 4.21
N ILE A 104 -11.32 2.33 4.59
CA ILE A 104 -11.85 3.68 4.36
C ILE A 104 -11.03 4.76 5.08
N GLN A 105 -10.42 4.47 6.23
CA GLN A 105 -9.66 5.46 7.00
C GLN A 105 -8.15 5.46 6.70
N LEU A 106 -7.69 4.62 5.77
CA LEU A 106 -6.28 4.62 5.37
C LEU A 106 -5.90 5.97 4.75
N PHE A 107 -4.93 6.61 5.37
CA PHE A 107 -4.32 7.86 4.94
C PHE A 107 -3.08 7.61 4.06
N LYS A 108 -2.33 6.54 4.36
CA LYS A 108 -1.07 6.24 3.68
C LYS A 108 -0.92 4.77 3.37
N ILE A 109 -0.51 4.48 2.13
CA ILE A 109 -0.16 3.12 1.69
C ILE A 109 1.26 3.11 1.13
N SER A 110 2.03 2.12 1.57
CA SER A 110 3.38 1.83 1.07
C SER A 110 3.46 0.41 0.52
N ILE A 111 3.71 0.25 -0.77
CA ILE A 111 3.78 -1.03 -1.45
C ILE A 111 5.24 -1.30 -1.80
N ASN A 112 5.91 -2.09 -0.97
CA ASN A 112 7.29 -2.50 -1.15
C ASN A 112 7.38 -3.89 -1.80
N CYS A 113 6.85 -3.98 -3.02
CA CYS A 113 6.88 -5.19 -3.85
C CYS A 113 7.70 -4.93 -5.11
N ARG A 114 8.43 -5.94 -5.60
CA ARG A 114 9.28 -5.80 -6.80
C ARG A 114 8.49 -5.55 -8.10
N GLN A 115 7.25 -6.00 -8.18
CA GLN A 115 6.37 -5.81 -9.34
C GLN A 115 4.91 -5.89 -8.91
N PHE A 116 4.34 -4.84 -8.32
CA PHE A 116 2.95 -4.90 -7.86
C PHE A 116 1.97 -4.79 -9.04
N CYS A 117 0.91 -5.61 -9.09
CA CYS A 117 -0.06 -5.57 -10.18
C CYS A 117 -0.93 -4.30 -10.12
N ILE A 118 -1.04 -3.56 -11.23
CA ILE A 118 -1.89 -2.36 -11.31
C ILE A 118 -3.37 -2.66 -10.99
N GLY A 119 -3.90 -3.81 -11.41
CA GLY A 119 -5.29 -4.18 -11.13
C GLY A 119 -5.56 -4.31 -9.62
N LYS A 120 -4.61 -4.91 -8.88
CA LYS A 120 -4.69 -5.01 -7.41
C LYS A 120 -4.57 -3.64 -6.73
N LEU A 121 -3.76 -2.75 -7.28
CA LEU A 121 -3.66 -1.38 -6.78
C LEU A 121 -4.97 -0.63 -6.97
N MET A 122 -5.56 -0.70 -8.17
CA MET A 122 -6.84 -0.06 -8.48
C MET A 122 -7.93 -0.55 -7.54
N GLU A 123 -8.01 -1.87 -7.34
CA GLU A 123 -8.92 -2.46 -6.36
C GLU A 123 -8.70 -1.90 -4.95
N LEU A 124 -7.45 -1.79 -4.49
CA LEU A 124 -7.14 -1.23 -3.16
C LEU A 124 -7.55 0.24 -3.04
N LEU A 125 -7.27 1.05 -4.05
CA LEU A 125 -7.64 2.47 -4.10
C LEU A 125 -9.15 2.67 -4.14
N TYR A 126 -9.87 1.81 -4.85
CA TYR A 126 -11.34 1.86 -4.91
C TYR A 126 -11.99 1.74 -3.53
N PHE A 127 -11.45 0.87 -2.65
CA PHE A 127 -11.97 0.68 -1.30
C PHE A 127 -11.32 1.60 -0.25
N SER A 128 -10.31 2.39 -0.64
CA SER A 128 -9.53 3.25 0.26
C SER A 128 -9.52 4.70 -0.23
N PRO A 129 -10.68 5.38 -0.30
CA PRO A 129 -10.80 6.69 -0.95
C PRO A 129 -10.07 7.84 -0.24
N ASN A 130 -9.69 7.68 1.04
CA ASN A 130 -9.05 8.73 1.84
C ASN A 130 -7.52 8.67 1.83
N ILE A 131 -6.90 7.90 0.93
CA ILE A 131 -5.45 7.87 0.80
C ILE A 131 -4.96 9.21 0.26
N HIS A 132 -4.00 9.80 0.97
CA HIS A 132 -3.29 11.01 0.56
C HIS A 132 -1.85 10.71 0.12
N ILE A 133 -1.23 9.68 0.72
CA ILE A 133 0.17 9.32 0.45
C ILE A 133 0.26 7.91 -0.10
N LEU A 134 0.74 7.79 -1.34
CA LEU A 134 0.96 6.52 -2.01
C LEU A 134 2.45 6.36 -2.34
N ILE A 135 3.07 5.32 -1.77
CA ILE A 135 4.47 4.97 -2.05
C ILE A 135 4.50 3.60 -2.67
N ILE A 136 5.07 3.47 -3.86
CA ILE A 136 5.16 2.21 -4.60
C ILE A 136 6.62 1.97 -4.91
N ASN A 137 7.12 0.76 -4.65
CA ASN A 137 8.46 0.40 -5.05
C ASN A 137 8.54 0.20 -6.56
N SER A 138 7.71 -0.70 -7.10
CA SER A 138 7.60 -0.96 -8.53
C SER A 138 6.23 -1.50 -8.89
N ILE A 139 5.77 -1.22 -10.10
CA ILE A 139 4.43 -1.55 -10.60
C ILE A 139 4.54 -2.29 -11.93
N SER A 140 3.68 -3.28 -12.11
CA SER A 140 3.58 -4.08 -13.33
C SER A 140 2.27 -3.79 -14.05
N LEU A 141 2.41 -3.40 -15.32
CA LEU A 141 1.33 -3.29 -16.31
C LEU A 141 1.18 -4.55 -17.17
N THR A 142 1.85 -5.66 -16.80
CA THR A 142 1.89 -6.87 -17.64
C THR A 142 0.47 -7.33 -18.00
N LYS A 143 0.22 -7.49 -19.30
CA LYS A 143 -1.03 -8.01 -19.92
C LYS A 143 -2.19 -7.01 -20.10
N VAL A 144 -2.04 -5.73 -19.72
CA VAL A 144 -3.10 -4.73 -19.94
C VAL A 144 -2.48 -3.41 -20.40
N SER A 145 -2.96 -2.84 -21.52
CA SER A 145 -2.52 -1.51 -21.94
C SER A 145 -3.09 -0.43 -21.02
N SER A 146 -2.36 0.69 -20.86
CA SER A 146 -2.84 1.86 -20.12
C SER A 146 -4.18 2.37 -20.67
N THR A 147 -4.35 2.36 -21.99
CA THR A 147 -5.58 2.78 -22.67
C THR A 147 -6.79 1.91 -22.27
N SER A 148 -6.61 0.60 -22.13
CA SER A 148 -7.70 -0.28 -21.67
C SER A 148 -8.03 -0.06 -20.20
N ILE A 149 -7.04 0.24 -19.36
CA ILE A 149 -7.25 0.55 -17.93
C ILE A 149 -8.07 1.84 -17.78
N GLU A 150 -7.73 2.89 -18.53
CA GLU A 150 -8.41 4.19 -18.48
C GLU A 150 -9.91 4.12 -18.84
N GLN A 151 -10.30 3.13 -19.66
CA GLN A 151 -11.69 2.92 -20.07
C GLN A 151 -12.53 2.18 -19.02
N THR A 152 -11.92 1.66 -17.95
CA THR A 152 -12.66 0.90 -16.93
C THR A 152 -13.47 1.82 -16.02
N GLN A 153 -14.66 1.37 -15.62
CA GLN A 153 -15.49 2.08 -14.64
C GLN A 153 -14.75 2.25 -13.29
N THR A 154 -13.96 1.25 -12.89
CA THR A 154 -13.12 1.32 -11.69
C THR A 154 -12.12 2.46 -11.77
N PHE A 155 -11.49 2.68 -12.93
CA PHE A 155 -10.57 3.80 -13.12
C PHE A 155 -11.26 5.15 -13.00
N GLN A 156 -12.40 5.31 -13.66
CA GLN A 156 -13.17 6.55 -13.58
C GLN A 156 -13.64 6.84 -12.14
N ALA A 157 -14.11 5.81 -11.43
CA ALA A 157 -14.54 5.94 -10.04
C ALA A 157 -13.38 6.39 -9.13
N ILE A 158 -12.20 5.77 -9.25
CA ILE A 158 -11.02 6.15 -8.46
C ILE A 158 -10.57 7.55 -8.81
N CYS A 159 -10.48 7.90 -10.10
CA CYS A 159 -10.09 9.23 -10.56
C CYS A 159 -10.95 10.33 -9.92
N ASN A 160 -12.26 10.11 -9.84
CA ASN A 160 -13.19 11.08 -9.28
C ASN A 160 -13.18 11.17 -7.75
N THR A 161 -12.67 10.16 -7.05
CA THR A 161 -12.85 10.03 -5.59
C THR A 161 -11.55 10.04 -4.78
N ASN A 162 -10.41 9.70 -5.38
CA ASN A 162 -9.16 9.66 -4.66
C ASN A 162 -8.67 11.05 -4.26
N LYS A 163 -7.91 11.10 -3.16
CA LYS A 163 -7.36 12.33 -2.57
C LYS A 163 -5.83 12.31 -2.54
N ILE A 164 -5.22 11.54 -3.43
CA ILE A 164 -3.77 11.32 -3.44
C ILE A 164 -3.09 12.62 -3.86
N THR A 165 -2.39 13.25 -2.92
CA THR A 165 -1.58 14.45 -3.16
C THR A 165 -0.11 14.10 -3.33
N ASN A 166 0.37 13.03 -2.70
CA ASN A 166 1.78 12.63 -2.72
C ASN A 166 1.94 11.21 -3.29
N LEU A 167 2.56 11.11 -4.46
CA LEU A 167 2.89 9.84 -5.11
C LEU A 167 4.41 9.67 -5.22
N THR A 168 4.92 8.56 -4.72
CA THR A 168 6.31 8.16 -4.90
C THR A 168 6.38 6.80 -5.60
N ILE A 169 7.12 6.72 -6.71
CA ILE A 169 7.46 5.45 -7.37
C ILE A 169 8.98 5.30 -7.41
N LYS A 170 9.52 4.31 -6.69
CA LYS A 170 10.96 4.25 -6.37
C LYS A 170 11.83 3.68 -7.50
N GLU A 171 11.41 2.55 -8.07
CA GLU A 171 12.14 1.88 -9.14
C GLU A 171 11.74 2.43 -10.51
N SER A 172 12.57 2.13 -11.52
CA SER A 172 12.40 2.59 -12.89
C SER A 172 11.01 2.31 -13.45
N THR A 173 10.23 3.36 -13.68
CA THR A 173 8.91 3.27 -14.32
C THR A 173 8.95 3.68 -15.78
N THR A 174 8.08 3.07 -16.59
CA THR A 174 7.88 3.50 -17.97
C THR A 174 7.07 4.80 -18.04
N LYS A 175 7.17 5.51 -19.17
CA LYS A 175 6.40 6.73 -19.43
C LYS A 175 4.90 6.49 -19.32
N GLU A 176 4.41 5.39 -19.88
CA GLU A 176 2.99 5.03 -19.87
C GLU A 176 2.45 4.88 -18.45
N CYS A 177 3.26 4.30 -17.57
CA CYS A 177 2.89 4.14 -16.17
C CYS A 177 2.77 5.48 -15.44
N ILE A 178 3.73 6.38 -15.65
CA ILE A 178 3.71 7.71 -15.04
C ILE A 178 2.48 8.49 -15.51
N LEU A 179 2.19 8.48 -16.82
CA LEU A 179 1.02 9.14 -17.39
C LEU A 179 -0.30 8.55 -16.85
N LEU A 180 -0.36 7.23 -16.66
CA LEU A 180 -1.52 6.59 -16.06
C LEU A 180 -1.78 7.13 -14.64
N PHE A 181 -0.73 7.27 -13.82
CA PHE A 181 -0.86 7.76 -12.44
C PHE A 181 -1.23 9.25 -12.36
N ILE A 182 -0.69 10.08 -13.25
CA ILE A 182 -1.07 11.49 -13.35
C ILE A 182 -2.57 11.62 -13.64
N LYS A 183 -3.08 10.81 -14.57
CA LYS A 183 -4.53 10.78 -14.86
C LYS A 183 -5.34 10.20 -13.71
N LEU A 184 -4.81 9.18 -13.04
CA LEU A 184 -5.50 8.53 -11.93
C LEU A 184 -5.61 9.45 -10.73
N CYS A 185 -4.63 10.31 -10.46
CA CYS A 185 -4.56 11.16 -9.27
C CYS A 185 -4.65 12.65 -9.67
N PRO A 186 -5.85 13.19 -9.95
CA PRO A 186 -5.99 14.57 -10.44
C PRO A 186 -5.62 15.64 -9.40
N GLN A 187 -5.58 15.29 -8.11
CA GLN A 187 -5.20 16.18 -7.00
C GLN A 187 -3.70 16.10 -6.64
N LEU A 188 -2.88 15.55 -7.53
CA LEU A 188 -1.47 15.28 -7.25
C LEU A 188 -0.67 16.58 -7.13
N GLU A 189 -0.08 16.80 -5.95
CA GLU A 189 0.77 17.95 -5.64
C GLU A 189 2.26 17.59 -5.77
N GLN A 190 2.63 16.36 -5.37
CA GLN A 190 4.00 15.89 -5.39
C GLN A 190 4.11 14.52 -6.10
N LEU A 191 4.90 14.49 -7.18
CA LEU A 191 5.30 13.27 -7.87
C LEU A 191 6.81 13.05 -7.74
N THR A 192 7.21 11.95 -7.09
CA THR A 192 8.60 11.51 -7.00
C THR A 192 8.75 10.20 -7.76
N VAL A 193 9.61 10.16 -8.77
CA VAL A 193 9.76 9.01 -9.67
C VAL A 193 11.22 8.66 -9.89
N GLY A 194 11.56 7.38 -9.75
CA GLY A 194 12.81 6.83 -10.23
C GLY A 194 12.78 6.71 -11.75
N ILE A 195 13.52 7.56 -12.47
CA ILE A 195 13.55 7.58 -13.94
C ILE A 195 14.94 7.20 -14.45
N HIS A 196 14.99 6.36 -15.49
CA HIS A 196 16.20 6.21 -16.31
C HIS A 196 16.36 7.45 -17.22
N SER A 197 17.57 8.03 -17.24
CA SER A 197 17.88 9.34 -17.83
C SER A 197 17.30 9.59 -19.24
N TYR A 198 17.19 8.57 -20.09
CA TYR A 198 16.68 8.70 -21.47
C TYR A 198 15.15 8.92 -21.56
N VAL A 199 14.38 8.61 -20.50
CA VAL A 199 12.90 8.77 -20.48
C VAL A 199 12.48 10.15 -19.94
N LEU A 200 13.37 10.81 -19.19
CA LEU A 200 13.11 12.05 -18.45
C LEU A 200 12.59 13.18 -19.36
N LEU A 201 13.29 13.44 -20.48
CA LEU A 201 12.93 14.52 -21.42
C LEU A 201 11.53 14.33 -22.00
N SER A 202 11.17 13.08 -22.36
CA SER A 202 9.86 12.77 -22.95
C SER A 202 8.71 12.93 -21.95
N ILE A 203 8.97 12.72 -20.66
CA ILE A 203 7.99 12.92 -19.58
C ILE A 203 7.81 14.41 -19.31
N ILE A 204 8.91 15.16 -19.17
CA ILE A 204 8.88 16.61 -18.93
C ILE A 204 8.15 17.32 -20.07
N SER A 205 8.48 17.02 -21.33
CA SER A 205 7.80 17.63 -22.48
C SER A 205 6.29 17.34 -22.48
N ASN A 206 5.87 16.12 -22.13
CA ASN A 206 4.45 15.77 -22.05
C ASN A 206 3.74 16.51 -20.90
N LEU A 207 4.36 16.58 -19.72
CA LEU A 207 3.82 17.33 -18.58
C LEU A 207 3.63 18.80 -18.95
N LEU A 208 4.66 19.43 -19.53
CA LEU A 208 4.60 20.83 -19.97
C LEU A 208 3.50 21.05 -21.01
N LEU A 209 3.33 20.14 -21.97
CA LEU A 209 2.26 20.22 -22.97
C LEU A 209 0.85 20.10 -22.36
N GLU A 210 0.65 19.22 -21.37
CA GLU A 210 -0.62 19.11 -20.65
C GLU A 210 -0.89 20.34 -19.78
N PHE A 211 0.14 20.88 -19.11
CA PHE A 211 0.05 22.16 -18.39
C PHE A 211 -0.32 23.32 -19.32
N GLU A 212 0.28 23.42 -20.51
CA GLU A 212 -0.07 24.45 -21.49
C GLU A 212 -1.53 24.36 -21.97
N LYS A 213 -2.05 23.15 -22.17
CA LYS A 213 -3.47 22.96 -22.53
C LYS A 213 -4.40 23.42 -21.41
N CYS A 214 -4.08 23.13 -20.15
CA CYS A 214 -4.85 23.62 -19.00
C CYS A 214 -4.80 25.15 -18.88
N CYS A 215 -3.64 25.77 -19.09
CA CYS A 215 -3.52 27.23 -19.05
C CYS A 215 -4.28 27.93 -20.19
N LYS A 216 -4.33 27.35 -21.39
CA LYS A 216 -5.11 27.90 -22.53
C LYS A 216 -6.62 27.89 -22.31
N HIS A 217 -7.13 27.06 -21.40
CA HIS A 217 -8.55 27.04 -21.02
C HIS A 217 -8.91 28.01 -19.88
N LEU A 218 -7.92 28.59 -19.20
CA LEU A 218 -8.09 29.60 -18.15
C LEU A 218 -7.94 31.03 -18.68
N SER A 219 -7.55 31.19 -19.95
CA SER A 219 -7.50 32.47 -20.66
C SER A 219 -8.74 32.65 -21.54
N CYS A 220 -9.91 32.85 -20.91
CA CYS A 220 -11.13 33.36 -21.52
C CYS A 220 -11.82 34.30 -20.52
#